data_AF-A0A315D0B8-F1
#
_entry.id   AF-A0A315D0B8-F1
#
_cell.length_a   1.000
_cell.length_b   1.000
_cell.length_c   1.000
_cell.angle_alpha   90.00
_cell.angle_beta   90.00
_cell.angle_gamma   90.00
#
_symmetry.space_group_name_H-M   'P 1'
#
loop_
_entity.id
_entity.type
_entity.pdbx_description
1 polymer ?
#
loop_
_entity_poly.entity_id
_entity_poly.type
_entity_poly.pdbx_seq_one_letter_code
_entity_poly.pdbx_strand_id
1 'polypeptide(L)'
;MVDFGGLGIEVANDPADASNKVAKLTKATDDEKWAGVTVHLGGTGNSVTRIDPAQGITLRVYSPAAGLPIMVKIENASNSDAFVEATASTTKAGEWETLTFTYAAANTATTYNKVNVFPGFGTQFDEVYYIDELKYTAKATTTPTEPTTGGLTLVSFDETPAATLDAFEGASFAEDTDGTNKIAKFTKPTTAQPWGGATFTSCPTGTLGAMPPIPFTSNLQTISVRVKAPRAGVMFSLEVKDKFNPGNLVFAQTSNVGTDWETLSFNFTNKTFGNALDTSTTYNLLSIFPNFDKANESSAARETTDSVYYFDDVKLVGSTATLGTCPAAPVSTSPTNAPAAPTENAANVISIYSDAYTATPGVELNPNWGQNTVQSVETIADNEVMKLATFNYQGIDFDSNRIDVSGKTSLHVDMWSADATTVNVFLIGPGAGNEQAYPVTLNANAWTSVDIPLSSYSNVTGKNAIRQLKLVSDPANTTVFVDNVYFK
;
A
#
# COMPACT_ATOMS: atom_id res chain seq x y z
N MET A 1 -34.30 -1.26 13.73
CA MET A 1 -35.12 -1.79 12.61
C MET A 1 -36.05 -0.69 12.14
N VAL A 2 -36.32 -0.62 10.84
CA VAL A 2 -37.24 0.37 10.23
C VAL A 2 -38.17 -0.38 9.29
N ASP A 3 -39.48 -0.29 9.52
CA ASP A 3 -40.54 -0.89 8.71
C ASP A 3 -40.83 -0.09 7.43
N PHE A 4 -41.48 -0.76 6.46
CA PHE A 4 -41.99 -0.16 5.23
C PHE A 4 -43.14 -0.99 4.66
N GLY A 5 -43.95 -0.36 3.79
CA GLY A 5 -45.08 -1.02 3.12
C GLY A 5 -46.28 -1.32 4.03
N GLY A 6 -46.39 -0.63 5.18
CA GLY A 6 -47.49 -0.80 6.15
C GLY A 6 -47.17 -1.73 7.32
N LEU A 7 -46.11 -2.54 7.23
CA LEU A 7 -45.75 -3.55 8.22
C LEU A 7 -45.63 -2.97 9.63
N GLY A 8 -46.38 -3.50 10.59
CA GLY A 8 -46.20 -3.15 11.99
C GLY A 8 -44.95 -3.81 12.59
N ILE A 9 -44.11 -3.04 13.29
CA ILE A 9 -42.96 -3.58 14.03
C ILE A 9 -42.95 -3.13 15.50
N GLU A 10 -42.69 -4.07 16.41
CA GLU A 10 -42.47 -3.78 17.83
C GLU A 10 -41.48 -4.76 18.47
N VAL A 11 -40.90 -4.37 19.61
CA VAL A 11 -40.17 -5.30 20.47
C VAL A 11 -41.17 -5.97 21.42
N ALA A 12 -41.28 -7.28 21.37
CA ALA A 12 -42.22 -8.07 22.17
C ALA A 12 -41.51 -9.12 23.03
N ASN A 13 -42.25 -9.73 23.96
CA ASN A 13 -41.79 -10.95 24.61
C ASN A 13 -41.69 -12.08 23.59
N ASP A 14 -40.68 -12.93 23.72
CA ASP A 14 -40.59 -14.17 22.96
C ASP A 14 -41.81 -15.06 23.28
N PRO A 15 -42.55 -15.56 22.26
CA PRO A 15 -43.70 -16.44 22.46
C PRO A 15 -43.39 -17.75 23.21
N ALA A 16 -42.15 -18.22 23.17
CA ALA A 16 -41.70 -19.44 23.83
C ALA A 16 -40.97 -19.17 25.16
N ASP A 17 -40.51 -17.93 25.41
CA ASP A 17 -39.81 -17.54 26.63
C ASP A 17 -40.08 -16.08 26.98
N ALA A 18 -41.04 -15.82 27.87
CA ALA A 18 -41.42 -14.46 28.22
C ALA A 18 -40.30 -13.62 28.89
N SER A 19 -39.17 -14.22 29.26
CA SER A 19 -37.99 -13.51 29.77
C SER A 19 -37.08 -12.94 28.66
N ASN A 20 -37.22 -13.43 27.43
CA ASN A 20 -36.49 -12.97 26.25
C ASN A 20 -37.29 -11.92 25.46
N LYS A 21 -36.58 -11.04 24.73
CA LYS A 21 -37.17 -10.01 23.85
C LYS A 21 -36.79 -10.27 22.41
N VAL A 22 -37.78 -10.18 21.52
CA VAL A 22 -37.63 -10.44 20.08
C VAL A 22 -38.35 -9.37 19.26
N ALA A 23 -38.05 -9.28 17.96
CA ALA A 23 -38.79 -8.41 17.07
C ALA A 23 -40.08 -9.09 16.60
N LYS A 24 -41.22 -8.44 16.81
CA LYS A 24 -42.53 -8.87 16.33
C LYS A 24 -42.90 -8.06 15.08
N LEU A 25 -43.29 -8.78 14.02
CA LEU A 25 -43.72 -8.23 12.74
C LEU A 25 -45.20 -8.56 12.57
N THR A 26 -46.03 -7.54 12.38
CA THR A 26 -47.47 -7.68 12.15
C THR A 26 -47.76 -7.26 10.72
N LYS A 27 -48.19 -8.21 9.90
CA LYS A 27 -48.64 -7.97 8.54
C LYS A 27 -50.17 -7.98 8.53
N ALA A 28 -50.78 -6.96 8.00
CA ALA A 28 -52.23 -6.83 7.86
C ALA A 28 -52.68 -7.07 6.41
N THR A 29 -53.96 -7.33 6.21
CA THR A 29 -54.57 -7.59 4.90
C THR A 29 -54.50 -6.37 3.96
N ASP A 30 -54.43 -5.16 4.50
CA ASP A 30 -54.25 -3.90 3.77
C ASP A 30 -52.79 -3.49 3.55
N ASP A 31 -51.83 -4.23 4.11
CA ASP A 31 -50.41 -3.99 3.86
C ASP A 31 -50.00 -4.36 2.43
N GLU A 32 -48.87 -3.81 2.00
CA GLU A 32 -48.28 -4.17 0.71
C GLU A 32 -47.85 -5.64 0.68
N LYS A 33 -47.96 -6.28 -0.50
CA LYS A 33 -47.46 -7.66 -0.72
C LYS A 33 -45.96 -7.80 -0.45
N TRP A 34 -45.25 -6.67 -0.49
CA TRP A 34 -43.82 -6.53 -0.26
C TRP A 34 -43.51 -5.78 1.05
N ALA A 35 -44.48 -5.62 1.96
CA ALA A 35 -44.23 -5.01 3.27
C ALA A 35 -43.13 -5.77 4.02
N GLY A 36 -42.24 -5.03 4.67
CA GLY A 36 -41.00 -5.57 5.21
C GLY A 36 -40.32 -4.66 6.22
N VAL A 37 -39.14 -5.07 6.66
CA VAL A 37 -38.33 -4.36 7.64
C VAL A 37 -36.86 -4.34 7.23
N THR A 38 -36.22 -3.18 7.33
CA THR A 38 -34.76 -3.03 7.26
C THR A 38 -34.14 -3.32 8.63
N VAL A 39 -33.17 -4.25 8.68
CA VAL A 39 -32.48 -4.66 9.91
C VAL A 39 -31.10 -4.01 10.01
N HIS A 40 -30.82 -3.40 11.16
CA HIS A 40 -29.54 -2.75 11.47
C HIS A 40 -28.62 -3.71 12.23
N LEU A 41 -27.61 -4.28 11.57
CA LEU A 41 -26.58 -5.07 12.26
C LEU A 41 -25.46 -4.13 12.72
N GLY A 42 -25.68 -3.40 13.82
CA GLY A 42 -24.61 -2.67 14.54
C GLY A 42 -24.00 -1.43 13.85
N GLY A 43 -24.61 -0.87 12.80
CA GLY A 43 -24.14 0.35 12.14
C GLY A 43 -24.92 1.63 12.51
N THR A 44 -24.37 2.79 12.15
CA THR A 44 -25.10 4.08 12.12
C THR A 44 -25.81 4.24 10.78
N GLY A 45 -27.06 4.70 10.78
CA GLY A 45 -27.82 5.02 9.55
C GLY A 45 -28.04 3.86 8.58
N ASN A 46 -29.02 2.98 8.85
CA ASN A 46 -29.57 1.96 7.92
C ASN A 46 -28.58 1.01 7.18
N SER A 47 -27.26 1.06 7.46
CA SER A 47 -26.22 0.28 6.78
C SER A 47 -25.37 -0.55 7.73
N VAL A 48 -24.75 -1.61 7.20
CA VAL A 48 -23.76 -2.49 7.86
C VAL A 48 -22.45 -2.44 7.06
N THR A 49 -21.28 -2.78 7.60
CA THR A 49 -20.00 -2.55 6.88
C THR A 49 -19.95 -3.25 5.51
N ARG A 50 -20.31 -4.53 5.44
CA ARG A 50 -20.48 -5.30 4.20
C ARG A 50 -21.07 -6.69 4.50
N ILE A 51 -21.82 -7.23 3.55
CA ILE A 51 -22.36 -8.58 3.52
C ILE A 51 -21.59 -9.31 2.40
N ASP A 52 -20.85 -10.37 2.72
CA ASP A 52 -20.28 -11.28 1.72
C ASP A 52 -21.40 -12.23 1.26
N PRO A 53 -21.90 -12.15 0.01
CA PRO A 53 -22.97 -13.02 -0.45
C PRO A 53 -22.57 -14.51 -0.52
N ALA A 54 -21.26 -14.81 -0.47
CA ALA A 54 -20.78 -16.19 -0.33
C ALA A 54 -21.01 -16.75 1.09
N GLN A 55 -21.22 -15.87 2.07
CA GLN A 55 -21.75 -16.20 3.39
C GLN A 55 -23.27 -16.04 3.31
N GLY A 56 -24.01 -17.16 3.42
CA GLY A 56 -25.45 -17.09 3.56
C GLY A 56 -25.88 -16.30 4.80
N ILE A 57 -27.17 -16.05 4.94
CA ILE A 57 -27.75 -15.47 6.15
C ILE A 57 -28.63 -16.53 6.81
N THR A 58 -28.55 -16.65 8.13
CA THR A 58 -29.57 -17.36 8.90
C THR A 58 -30.47 -16.37 9.61
N LEU A 59 -31.76 -16.68 9.66
CA LEU A 59 -32.76 -15.93 10.44
C LEU A 59 -33.56 -16.90 11.27
N ARG A 60 -33.67 -16.66 12.57
CA ARG A 60 -34.59 -17.41 13.41
C ARG A 60 -35.97 -16.79 13.32
N VAL A 61 -36.98 -17.59 12.99
CA VAL A 61 -38.35 -17.17 12.71
C VAL A 61 -39.33 -18.00 13.53
N TYR A 62 -40.31 -17.34 14.14
CA TYR A 62 -41.52 -17.95 14.70
C TYR A 62 -42.68 -17.56 13.79
N SER A 63 -43.27 -18.54 13.10
CA SER A 63 -44.27 -18.32 12.05
C SER A 63 -45.67 -18.80 12.50
N PRO A 64 -46.75 -18.13 12.08
CA PRO A 64 -48.11 -18.56 12.42
C PRO A 64 -48.53 -19.84 11.66
N ALA A 65 -47.92 -20.10 10.50
CA ALA A 65 -48.14 -21.32 9.73
C ALA A 65 -46.85 -21.80 9.03
N ALA A 66 -46.83 -23.07 8.67
CA ALA A 66 -45.85 -23.63 7.75
C ALA A 66 -46.22 -23.29 6.30
N GLY A 67 -45.21 -23.23 5.43
CA GLY A 67 -45.37 -22.92 4.00
C GLY A 67 -45.44 -21.42 3.68
N LEU A 68 -45.21 -20.54 4.66
CA LEU A 68 -45.22 -19.10 4.45
C LEU A 68 -43.85 -18.61 3.95
N PRO A 69 -43.80 -17.80 2.88
CA PRO A 69 -42.55 -17.32 2.33
C PRO A 69 -41.95 -16.20 3.18
N ILE A 70 -40.69 -16.39 3.58
CA ILE A 70 -39.84 -15.34 4.13
C ILE A 70 -38.80 -15.02 3.06
N MET A 71 -38.71 -13.76 2.63
CA MET A 71 -37.65 -13.30 1.74
C MET A 71 -36.66 -12.43 2.52
N VAL A 72 -35.37 -12.64 2.26
CA VAL A 72 -34.30 -11.76 2.72
C VAL A 72 -33.61 -11.18 1.50
N LYS A 73 -33.58 -9.84 1.44
CA LYS A 73 -32.90 -9.07 0.40
C LYS A 73 -31.64 -8.46 0.99
N ILE A 74 -30.52 -8.64 0.32
CA ILE A 74 -29.29 -7.87 0.57
C ILE A 74 -29.10 -6.88 -0.56
N GLU A 75 -28.80 -5.63 -0.23
CA GLU A 75 -28.70 -4.54 -1.21
C GLU A 75 -27.58 -3.56 -0.88
N ASN A 76 -27.20 -2.76 -1.88
CA ASN A 76 -26.35 -1.61 -1.68
C ASN A 76 -27.16 -0.46 -1.08
N ALA A 77 -26.76 0.03 0.09
CA ALA A 77 -27.42 1.11 0.82
C ALA A 77 -27.45 2.44 0.03
N SER A 78 -26.52 2.64 -0.90
CA SER A 78 -26.42 3.83 -1.77
C SER A 78 -27.05 3.62 -3.14
N ASN A 79 -27.44 2.40 -3.50
CA ASN A 79 -28.07 2.07 -4.78
C ASN A 79 -29.03 0.88 -4.62
N SER A 80 -30.34 1.17 -4.49
CA SER A 80 -31.38 0.15 -4.30
C SER A 80 -31.58 -0.78 -5.50
N ASP A 81 -31.04 -0.46 -6.68
CA ASP A 81 -31.09 -1.32 -7.86
C ASP A 81 -30.00 -2.40 -7.83
N ALA A 82 -28.98 -2.25 -6.98
CA ALA A 82 -27.92 -3.23 -6.78
C ALA A 82 -28.27 -4.15 -5.60
N PHE A 83 -28.98 -5.23 -5.88
CA PHE A 83 -29.47 -6.16 -4.86
C PHE A 83 -29.47 -7.62 -5.32
N VAL A 84 -29.61 -8.52 -4.35
CA VAL A 84 -29.95 -9.93 -4.57
C VAL A 84 -30.91 -10.39 -3.47
N GLU A 85 -31.82 -11.29 -3.85
CA GLU A 85 -32.90 -11.78 -3.01
C GLU A 85 -32.79 -13.30 -2.83
N ALA A 86 -33.14 -13.77 -1.64
CA ALA A 86 -33.26 -15.19 -1.34
C ALA A 86 -34.55 -15.42 -0.56
N THR A 87 -35.29 -16.47 -0.91
CA THR A 87 -36.57 -16.82 -0.28
C THR A 87 -36.51 -18.21 0.29
N ALA A 88 -36.98 -18.36 1.53
CA ALA A 88 -37.16 -19.63 2.21
C ALA A 88 -38.62 -19.72 2.71
N SER A 89 -39.20 -20.92 2.68
CA SER A 89 -40.53 -21.14 3.26
C SER A 89 -40.40 -21.68 4.68
N THR A 90 -41.26 -21.22 5.58
CA THR A 90 -41.37 -21.77 6.93
C THR A 90 -41.76 -23.24 6.87
N THR A 91 -41.24 -24.06 7.77
CA THR A 91 -41.58 -25.48 7.88
C THR A 91 -42.41 -25.78 9.11
N LYS A 92 -42.51 -24.83 10.04
CA LYS A 92 -43.22 -24.96 11.31
C LYS A 92 -44.31 -23.91 11.49
N ALA A 93 -45.32 -24.26 12.28
CA ALA A 93 -46.39 -23.37 12.72
C ALA A 93 -46.35 -23.27 14.25
N GLY A 94 -46.33 -22.06 14.80
CA GLY A 94 -46.35 -21.86 16.25
C GLY A 94 -45.07 -22.29 16.98
N GLU A 95 -43.94 -22.40 16.27
CA GLU A 95 -42.65 -22.80 16.84
C GLU A 95 -41.50 -22.02 16.21
N TRP A 96 -40.39 -21.91 16.93
CA TRP A 96 -39.15 -21.36 16.39
C TRP A 96 -38.47 -22.34 15.42
N GLU A 97 -38.00 -21.82 14.30
CA GLU A 97 -37.09 -22.47 13.36
C GLU A 97 -36.02 -21.49 12.86
N THR A 98 -34.90 -22.02 12.36
CA THR A 98 -33.86 -21.21 11.73
C THR A 98 -33.90 -21.45 10.22
N LEU A 99 -34.20 -20.40 9.46
CA LEU A 99 -34.17 -20.42 8.00
C LEU A 99 -32.80 -19.98 7.50
N THR A 100 -32.36 -20.57 6.40
CA THR A 100 -31.07 -20.28 5.75
C THR A 100 -31.30 -19.71 4.35
N PHE A 101 -30.60 -18.63 4.04
CA PHE A 101 -30.69 -17.87 2.80
C PHE A 101 -29.32 -17.87 2.10
N THR A 102 -29.26 -18.35 0.86
CA THR A 102 -28.03 -18.37 0.06
C THR A 102 -28.20 -17.52 -1.20
N TYR A 103 -27.13 -16.84 -1.62
CA TYR A 103 -27.19 -15.84 -2.69
C TYR A 103 -26.37 -16.26 -3.91
N ALA A 104 -26.70 -17.40 -4.49
CA ALA A 104 -25.95 -17.95 -5.64
C ALA A 104 -25.93 -17.02 -6.87
N ALA A 105 -26.94 -16.14 -7.01
CA ALA A 105 -27.05 -15.17 -8.09
C ALA A 105 -26.40 -13.81 -7.76
N ALA A 106 -25.72 -13.67 -6.61
CA ALA A 106 -25.13 -12.40 -6.22
C ALA A 106 -23.98 -12.00 -7.17
N ASN A 107 -24.02 -10.76 -7.63
CA ASN A 107 -22.88 -10.16 -8.29
C ASN A 107 -21.77 -9.91 -7.26
N THR A 108 -20.65 -10.60 -7.38
CA THR A 108 -19.50 -10.51 -6.45
C THR A 108 -18.77 -9.16 -6.51
N ALA A 109 -18.92 -8.41 -7.60
CA ALA A 109 -18.40 -7.06 -7.72
C ALA A 109 -19.30 -6.01 -7.02
N THR A 110 -20.50 -6.39 -6.61
CA THR A 110 -21.43 -5.47 -5.93
C THR A 110 -21.14 -5.43 -4.42
N THR A 111 -21.12 -4.23 -3.86
CA THR A 111 -21.18 -4.05 -2.40
C THR A 111 -22.60 -4.25 -1.91
N TYR A 112 -22.81 -5.23 -1.05
CA TYR A 112 -24.03 -5.38 -0.27
C TYR A 112 -23.77 -4.91 1.15
N ASN A 113 -24.57 -3.98 1.67
CA ASN A 113 -24.36 -3.35 2.96
C ASN A 113 -25.68 -2.92 3.63
N LYS A 114 -26.81 -3.52 3.21
CA LYS A 114 -28.14 -3.36 3.81
C LYS A 114 -28.93 -4.66 3.72
N VAL A 115 -29.68 -5.00 4.76
CA VAL A 115 -30.51 -6.22 4.85
C VAL A 115 -31.97 -5.83 5.05
N ASN A 116 -32.87 -6.40 4.23
CA ASN A 116 -34.31 -6.28 4.39
C ASN A 116 -34.95 -7.66 4.54
N VAL A 117 -35.90 -7.78 5.46
CA VAL A 117 -36.67 -9.00 5.72
C VAL A 117 -38.13 -8.75 5.34
N PHE A 118 -38.71 -9.68 4.58
CA PHE A 118 -40.08 -9.61 4.07
C PHE A 118 -40.85 -10.83 4.57
N PRO A 119 -41.62 -10.71 5.67
CA PRO A 119 -42.47 -11.79 6.13
C PRO A 119 -43.70 -11.92 5.21
N GLY A 120 -44.08 -13.16 4.87
CA GLY A 120 -45.23 -13.42 4.00
C GLY A 120 -45.06 -12.76 2.62
N PHE A 121 -43.87 -12.85 2.01
CA PHE A 121 -43.63 -12.15 0.74
C PHE A 121 -44.61 -12.61 -0.35
N GLY A 122 -45.31 -11.64 -0.96
CA GLY A 122 -46.34 -11.89 -1.97
C GLY A 122 -47.75 -12.12 -1.41
N THR A 123 -47.91 -12.18 -0.08
CA THR A 123 -49.21 -12.40 0.59
C THR A 123 -49.78 -11.11 1.19
N GLN A 124 -51.07 -11.11 1.50
CA GLN A 124 -51.82 -10.04 2.17
C GLN A 124 -52.84 -10.69 3.11
N PHE A 125 -52.35 -11.17 4.25
CA PHE A 125 -53.16 -11.78 5.30
C PHE A 125 -52.77 -11.19 6.65
N ASP A 126 -53.69 -11.22 7.59
CA ASP A 126 -53.44 -10.85 8.99
C ASP A 126 -52.56 -11.92 9.66
N GLU A 127 -51.25 -11.68 9.68
CA GLU A 127 -50.24 -12.64 10.13
C GLU A 127 -49.24 -11.96 11.08
N VAL A 128 -48.84 -12.68 12.13
CA VAL A 128 -47.85 -12.22 13.10
C VAL A 128 -46.66 -13.16 13.08
N TYR A 129 -45.47 -12.60 12.83
CA TYR A 129 -44.19 -13.29 12.86
C TYR A 129 -43.33 -12.73 13.98
N TYR A 130 -42.41 -13.55 14.49
CA TYR A 130 -41.33 -13.08 15.34
C TYR A 130 -40.00 -13.45 14.71
N ILE A 131 -39.03 -12.55 14.78
CA ILE A 131 -37.68 -12.78 14.26
C ILE A 131 -36.64 -12.47 15.33
N ASP A 132 -35.57 -13.27 15.32
CA ASP A 132 -34.39 -13.07 16.16
C ASP A 132 -33.14 -13.67 15.46
N GLU A 133 -31.96 -13.43 16.03
CA GLU A 133 -30.71 -14.10 15.66
C GLU A 133 -30.38 -14.04 14.15
N LEU A 134 -30.58 -12.87 13.51
CA LEU A 134 -30.11 -12.64 12.15
C LEU A 134 -28.57 -12.64 12.14
N LYS A 135 -27.99 -13.71 11.57
CA LYS A 135 -26.55 -13.99 11.60
C LYS A 135 -26.05 -14.32 10.21
N TYR A 136 -24.78 -14.05 9.94
CA TYR A 136 -24.09 -14.68 8.82
C TYR A 136 -23.96 -16.18 9.09
N THR A 137 -24.20 -17.02 8.07
CA THR A 137 -23.74 -18.40 8.14
C THR A 137 -22.22 -18.38 8.22
N ALA A 138 -21.62 -19.37 8.88
CA ALA A 138 -20.25 -19.72 8.54
C ALA A 138 -20.18 -19.86 7.01
N LYS A 139 -19.18 -19.24 6.37
CA LYS A 139 -18.90 -19.49 4.94
C LYS A 139 -18.92 -21.00 4.77
N ALA A 140 -19.62 -21.52 3.76
CA ALA A 140 -19.57 -22.95 3.47
C ALA A 140 -18.10 -23.36 3.51
N THR A 141 -17.75 -24.26 4.43
CA THR A 141 -16.41 -24.81 4.50
C THR A 141 -16.26 -25.71 3.28
N THR A 142 -16.08 -25.11 2.11
CA THR A 142 -14.88 -25.50 1.41
C THR A 142 -13.79 -25.12 2.39
N THR A 143 -13.28 -26.10 3.16
CA THR A 143 -11.90 -26.03 3.59
C THR A 143 -11.19 -25.41 2.40
N PRO A 144 -10.55 -24.22 2.50
CA PRO A 144 -9.71 -23.76 1.43
C PRO A 144 -8.82 -24.95 1.17
N THR A 145 -9.07 -25.68 0.08
CA THR A 145 -8.20 -26.79 -0.27
C THR A 145 -6.91 -26.04 -0.48
N GLU A 146 -5.96 -26.24 0.43
CA GLU A 146 -4.60 -25.77 0.22
C GLU A 146 -4.32 -26.09 -1.26
N PRO A 147 -3.96 -25.11 -2.09
CA PRO A 147 -3.83 -25.35 -3.50
C PRO A 147 -2.96 -26.60 -3.68
N THR A 148 -3.58 -27.73 -4.07
CA THR A 148 -2.89 -29.03 -4.13
C THR A 148 -1.88 -29.05 -5.27
N THR A 149 -1.96 -28.02 -6.11
CA THR A 149 -0.99 -27.69 -7.13
C THR A 149 0.05 -26.79 -6.48
N GLY A 150 1.29 -27.26 -6.38
CA GLY A 150 2.42 -26.45 -5.95
C GLY A 150 2.46 -25.09 -6.67
N GLY A 151 3.18 -24.13 -6.09
CA GLY A 151 3.26 -22.79 -6.62
C GLY A 151 4.67 -22.23 -6.52
N LEU A 152 4.90 -21.14 -7.23
CA LEU A 152 6.12 -20.37 -7.11
C LEU A 152 6.06 -19.56 -5.82
N THR A 153 6.96 -19.82 -4.88
CA THR A 153 7.14 -18.97 -3.69
C THR A 153 7.62 -17.59 -4.11
N LEU A 154 6.85 -16.58 -3.72
CA LEU A 154 7.19 -15.16 -3.86
C LEU A 154 7.85 -14.64 -2.59
N VAL A 155 7.32 -15.06 -1.42
CA VAL A 155 7.82 -14.73 -0.07
C VAL A 155 7.48 -15.87 0.90
N SER A 156 8.43 -16.27 1.73
CA SER A 156 8.25 -17.20 2.85
C SER A 156 8.96 -16.76 4.14
N PHE A 157 9.63 -15.60 4.17
CA PHE A 157 10.40 -15.06 5.30
C PHE A 157 11.63 -15.89 5.72
N ASP A 158 11.77 -17.11 5.21
CA ASP A 158 12.94 -17.98 5.39
C ASP A 158 14.04 -17.76 4.34
N GLU A 159 13.82 -16.89 3.35
CA GLU A 159 14.82 -16.61 2.32
C GLU A 159 16.07 -15.91 2.91
N THR A 160 17.14 -15.86 2.12
CA THR A 160 18.38 -15.16 2.48
C THR A 160 18.74 -14.16 1.39
N PRO A 161 18.69 -12.83 1.67
CA PRO A 161 18.18 -12.22 2.90
C PRO A 161 16.67 -12.47 3.07
N ALA A 162 16.20 -12.45 4.32
CA ALA A 162 14.79 -12.64 4.61
C ALA A 162 13.98 -11.49 4.02
N ALA A 163 12.81 -11.80 3.46
CA ALA A 163 11.86 -10.78 3.09
C ALA A 163 11.35 -10.03 4.33
N THR A 164 10.92 -8.79 4.15
CA THR A 164 10.31 -7.95 5.18
C THR A 164 8.93 -7.47 4.75
N LEU A 165 8.20 -6.84 5.67
CA LEU A 165 7.00 -6.06 5.37
C LEU A 165 7.26 -4.58 5.68
N ASP A 166 7.05 -3.74 4.68
CA ASP A 166 7.04 -2.29 4.84
C ASP A 166 5.63 -1.84 5.18
N ALA A 167 5.33 -1.76 6.48
CA ALA A 167 4.03 -1.32 6.98
C ALA A 167 3.84 0.19 6.80
N PHE A 168 2.61 0.62 6.50
CA PHE A 168 2.29 2.02 6.23
C PHE A 168 0.97 2.45 6.90
N GLU A 169 0.74 3.76 6.92
CA GLU A 169 -0.53 4.39 7.31
C GLU A 169 -0.98 4.04 8.75
N GLY A 170 0.01 3.99 9.65
CA GLY A 170 -0.18 3.76 11.09
C GLY A 170 -0.17 2.30 11.50
N ALA A 171 0.01 1.36 10.57
CA ALA A 171 0.29 -0.03 10.89
C ALA A 171 1.77 -0.26 11.21
N SER A 172 2.09 -1.42 11.80
CA SER A 172 3.47 -1.82 12.10
C SER A 172 3.71 -3.30 11.79
N PHE A 173 4.99 -3.62 11.59
CA PHE A 173 5.47 -4.97 11.33
C PHE A 173 6.57 -5.35 12.33
N ALA A 174 6.60 -6.62 12.70
CA ALA A 174 7.71 -7.26 13.37
C ALA A 174 7.90 -8.68 12.81
N GLU A 175 9.15 -9.15 12.79
CA GLU A 175 9.42 -10.57 12.61
C GLU A 175 8.97 -11.36 13.85
N ASP A 176 8.40 -12.53 13.64
CA ASP A 176 8.01 -13.48 14.68
C ASP A 176 8.33 -14.91 14.20
N THR A 177 8.09 -15.92 15.02
CA THR A 177 8.39 -17.32 14.71
C THR A 177 7.23 -18.24 15.10
N ASP A 178 6.88 -19.19 14.22
CA ASP A 178 6.03 -20.33 14.54
C ASP A 178 6.93 -21.59 14.66
N GLY A 179 7.45 -21.82 15.87
CA GLY A 179 8.51 -22.81 16.08
C GLY A 179 9.83 -22.37 15.45
N THR A 180 10.30 -23.09 14.42
CA THR A 180 11.52 -22.74 13.67
C THR A 180 11.23 -21.92 12.41
N ASN A 181 9.96 -21.79 12.03
CA ASN A 181 9.52 -21.11 10.83
C ASN A 181 9.45 -19.60 11.08
N LYS A 182 10.07 -18.78 10.23
CA LYS A 182 9.94 -17.32 10.34
C LYS A 182 8.60 -16.90 9.74
N ILE A 183 7.91 -16.00 10.44
CA ILE A 183 6.61 -15.48 10.00
C ILE A 183 6.58 -13.97 10.16
N ALA A 184 5.69 -13.33 9.41
CA ALA A 184 5.42 -11.92 9.62
C ALA A 184 4.33 -11.70 10.66
N LYS A 185 4.59 -10.81 11.62
CA LYS A 185 3.57 -10.27 12.53
C LYS A 185 3.24 -8.83 12.15
N PHE A 186 2.02 -8.60 11.70
CA PHE A 186 1.52 -7.30 11.32
C PHE A 186 0.50 -6.81 12.35
N THR A 187 0.67 -5.58 12.84
CA THR A 187 -0.23 -4.96 13.81
C THR A 187 -0.93 -3.76 13.19
N LYS A 188 -2.26 -3.76 13.22
CA LYS A 188 -3.10 -2.65 12.79
C LYS A 188 -3.80 -2.07 14.03
N PRO A 189 -3.29 -0.98 14.62
CA PRO A 189 -3.95 -0.35 15.76
C PRO A 189 -5.24 0.36 15.33
N THR A 190 -6.12 0.64 16.29
CA THR A 190 -7.36 1.43 16.10
C THR A 190 -7.10 2.82 15.53
N THR A 191 -5.90 3.37 15.73
CA THR A 191 -5.45 4.67 15.20
C THR A 191 -4.95 4.60 13.76
N ALA A 192 -4.70 3.41 13.20
CA ALA A 192 -4.28 3.26 11.82
C ALA A 192 -5.39 3.71 10.86
N GLN A 193 -5.01 4.10 9.65
CA GLN A 193 -6.00 4.39 8.62
C GLN A 193 -6.76 3.11 8.22
N PRO A 194 -7.99 3.24 7.70
CA PRO A 194 -8.73 2.09 7.18
C PRO A 194 -7.95 1.32 6.11
N TRP A 195 -7.15 2.01 5.30
CA TRP A 195 -6.24 1.44 4.30
C TRP A 195 -4.83 1.14 4.84
N GLY A 196 -4.62 1.11 6.16
CA GLY A 196 -3.36 0.65 6.76
C GLY A 196 -3.04 -0.79 6.36
N GLY A 197 -1.86 -0.99 5.77
CA GLY A 197 -1.42 -2.25 5.18
C GLY A 197 0.10 -2.38 5.20
N ALA A 198 0.62 -3.35 4.46
CA ALA A 198 2.05 -3.52 4.27
C ALA A 198 2.40 -4.01 2.86
N THR A 199 3.56 -3.60 2.36
CA THR A 199 4.15 -4.10 1.12
C THR A 199 5.18 -5.18 1.44
N PHE A 200 5.13 -6.31 0.74
CA PHE A 200 6.14 -7.36 0.83
C PHE A 200 7.42 -6.93 0.10
N THR A 201 8.55 -7.00 0.80
CA THR A 201 9.85 -6.57 0.29
C THR A 201 10.86 -7.69 0.40
N SER A 202 11.26 -8.27 -0.73
CA SER A 202 12.33 -9.28 -0.84
C SER A 202 13.54 -8.77 -1.63
N CYS A 203 13.42 -7.62 -2.28
CA CYS A 203 14.53 -6.97 -2.97
C CYS A 203 15.23 -5.93 -2.08
N PRO A 204 16.57 -5.82 -2.16
CA PRO A 204 17.31 -4.80 -1.44
C PRO A 204 17.02 -3.40 -1.98
N THR A 205 17.31 -2.39 -1.17
CA THR A 205 17.30 -0.98 -1.59
C THR A 205 18.15 -0.78 -2.86
N GLY A 206 17.67 0.06 -3.78
CA GLY A 206 18.34 0.32 -5.07
C GLY A 206 17.89 -0.58 -6.24
N THR A 207 16.83 -1.38 -6.06
CA THR A 207 16.28 -2.27 -7.09
C THR A 207 14.92 -1.80 -7.66
N LEU A 208 14.58 -2.35 -8.83
CA LEU A 208 13.30 -2.21 -9.55
C LEU A 208 12.20 -2.99 -8.82
N GLY A 209 11.54 -2.38 -7.83
CA GLY A 209 10.41 -3.02 -7.14
C GLY A 209 10.68 -3.22 -5.66
N ALA A 210 9.70 -3.79 -4.96
CA ALA A 210 9.93 -4.38 -3.64
C ALA A 210 10.25 -5.88 -3.76
N MET A 211 9.92 -6.51 -4.88
CA MET A 211 10.21 -7.92 -5.19
C MET A 211 10.49 -8.12 -6.68
N PRO A 212 11.05 -9.27 -7.10
CA PRO A 212 11.18 -9.60 -8.51
C PRO A 212 9.82 -9.58 -9.22
N PRO A 213 9.77 -9.29 -10.54
CA PRO A 213 8.52 -9.31 -11.30
C PRO A 213 7.75 -10.61 -11.12
N ILE A 214 6.47 -10.49 -10.74
CA ILE A 214 5.57 -11.64 -10.57
C ILE A 214 5.23 -12.17 -11.98
N PRO A 215 5.53 -13.44 -12.31
CA PRO A 215 5.41 -13.95 -13.68
C PRO A 215 3.98 -14.39 -13.99
N PHE A 216 3.04 -13.44 -13.98
CA PHE A 216 1.66 -13.69 -14.36
C PHE A 216 1.56 -14.13 -15.83
N THR A 217 0.65 -15.06 -16.10
CA THR A 217 0.29 -15.48 -17.46
C THR A 217 -1.23 -15.56 -17.56
N SER A 218 -1.78 -15.77 -18.76
CA SER A 218 -3.23 -15.94 -18.92
C SER A 218 -3.81 -17.06 -18.02
N ASN A 219 -3.00 -18.06 -17.68
CA ASN A 219 -3.40 -19.22 -16.87
C ASN A 219 -2.89 -19.17 -15.42
N LEU A 220 -2.06 -18.16 -15.07
CA LEU A 220 -1.49 -17.98 -13.74
C LEU A 220 -1.80 -16.56 -13.28
N GLN A 221 -2.90 -16.39 -12.55
CA GLN A 221 -3.39 -15.09 -12.06
C GLN A 221 -3.89 -15.17 -10.61
N THR A 222 -3.48 -16.19 -9.86
CA THR A 222 -3.91 -16.38 -8.47
C THR A 222 -2.71 -16.38 -7.55
N ILE A 223 -2.71 -15.48 -6.57
CA ILE A 223 -1.73 -15.51 -5.47
C ILE A 223 -2.41 -16.12 -4.25
N SER A 224 -1.72 -17.00 -3.55
CA SER A 224 -2.11 -17.45 -2.22
C SER A 224 -1.27 -16.77 -1.14
N VAL A 225 -1.87 -16.50 0.01
CA VAL A 225 -1.17 -16.04 1.22
C VAL A 225 -1.67 -16.88 2.38
N ARG A 226 -0.77 -17.44 3.18
CA ARG A 226 -1.13 -18.09 4.43
C ARG A 226 -1.30 -17.01 5.50
N VAL A 227 -2.45 -17.00 6.17
CA VAL A 227 -2.80 -15.96 7.13
C VAL A 227 -3.28 -16.56 8.45
N LYS A 228 -3.04 -15.86 9.55
CA LYS A 228 -3.74 -16.05 10.83
C LYS A 228 -4.33 -14.71 11.25
N ALA A 229 -5.60 -14.70 11.62
CA ALA A 229 -6.37 -13.48 11.87
C ALA A 229 -7.04 -13.51 13.26
N PRO A 230 -7.33 -12.36 13.87
CA PRO A 230 -7.88 -12.30 15.23
C PRO A 230 -9.36 -12.71 15.31
N ARG A 231 -10.07 -12.73 14.17
CA ARG A 231 -11.48 -13.15 14.06
C ARG A 231 -11.76 -13.68 12.66
N ALA A 232 -12.80 -14.52 12.53
CA ALA A 232 -13.35 -14.91 11.24
C ALA A 232 -13.97 -13.71 10.50
N GLY A 233 -14.02 -13.77 9.17
CA GLY A 233 -14.70 -12.79 8.32
C GLY A 233 -13.94 -11.46 8.13
N VAL A 234 -12.66 -11.39 8.50
CA VAL A 234 -11.79 -10.28 8.10
C VAL A 234 -11.59 -10.34 6.59
N MET A 235 -11.93 -9.25 5.92
CA MET A 235 -11.60 -9.06 4.51
C MET A 235 -10.13 -8.70 4.36
N PHE A 236 -9.42 -9.43 3.52
CA PHE A 236 -8.08 -9.09 3.07
C PHE A 236 -8.18 -8.57 1.64
N SER A 237 -7.59 -7.41 1.39
CA SER A 237 -7.30 -6.93 0.04
C SER A 237 -5.84 -7.21 -0.29
N LEU A 238 -5.58 -7.75 -1.46
CA LEU A 238 -4.23 -7.92 -2.02
C LEU A 238 -4.12 -7.06 -3.27
N GLU A 239 -3.10 -6.21 -3.32
CA GLU A 239 -2.78 -5.34 -4.45
C GLU A 239 -1.51 -5.84 -5.14
N VAL A 240 -1.57 -5.99 -6.46
CA VAL A 240 -0.37 -6.05 -7.30
C VAL A 240 -0.25 -4.76 -8.10
N LYS A 241 0.96 -4.24 -8.19
CA LYS A 241 1.20 -2.92 -8.78
C LYS A 241 2.55 -2.85 -9.50
N ASP A 242 2.59 -2.06 -10.56
CA ASP A 242 3.83 -1.59 -11.17
C ASP A 242 4.39 -0.41 -10.36
N LYS A 243 5.60 -0.57 -9.81
CA LYS A 243 6.26 0.49 -9.03
C LYS A 243 6.49 1.77 -9.83
N PHE A 244 6.74 1.68 -11.14
CA PHE A 244 7.15 2.79 -12.00
C PHE A 244 5.99 3.40 -12.76
N ASN A 245 4.93 2.64 -12.93
CA ASN A 245 3.64 3.16 -13.34
C ASN A 245 2.57 2.84 -12.30
N PRO A 246 2.50 3.62 -11.20
CA PRO A 246 1.53 3.41 -10.14
C PRO A 246 0.06 3.36 -10.57
N GLY A 247 -0.29 3.81 -11.77
CA GLY A 247 -1.63 3.66 -12.34
C GLY A 247 -1.96 2.23 -12.77
N ASN A 248 -0.94 1.39 -12.98
CA ASN A 248 -1.08 -0.03 -13.28
C ASN A 248 -1.14 -0.83 -11.98
N LEU A 249 -2.35 -0.94 -11.43
CA LEU A 249 -2.61 -1.69 -10.21
C LEU A 249 -3.87 -2.54 -10.36
N VAL A 250 -3.90 -3.67 -9.65
CA VAL A 250 -5.03 -4.58 -9.60
C VAL A 250 -5.23 -5.05 -8.16
N PHE A 251 -6.48 -5.01 -7.70
CA PHE A 251 -6.87 -5.57 -6.41
C PHE A 251 -7.66 -6.86 -6.58
N ALA A 252 -7.40 -7.82 -5.70
CA ALA A 252 -8.26 -8.96 -5.44
C ALA A 252 -8.55 -9.04 -3.93
N GLN A 253 -9.73 -9.52 -3.57
CA GLN A 253 -10.17 -9.60 -2.17
C GLN A 253 -10.72 -10.97 -1.84
N THR A 254 -10.54 -11.38 -0.58
CA THR A 254 -11.18 -12.55 0.00
C THR A 254 -11.24 -12.41 1.51
N SER A 255 -12.00 -13.27 2.18
CA SER A 255 -12.15 -13.24 3.64
C SER A 255 -11.77 -14.58 4.24
N ASN A 256 -11.14 -14.52 5.41
CA ASN A 256 -10.81 -15.68 6.23
C ASN A 256 -12.07 -16.26 6.90
N VAL A 257 -12.06 -17.56 7.20
CA VAL A 257 -13.20 -18.26 7.81
C VAL A 257 -12.99 -18.59 9.28
N GLY A 258 -11.73 -18.68 9.72
CA GLY A 258 -11.36 -19.05 11.08
C GLY A 258 -10.36 -18.09 11.69
N THR A 259 -9.88 -18.41 12.89
CA THR A 259 -8.84 -17.63 13.60
C THR A 259 -7.48 -18.32 13.60
N ASP A 260 -7.43 -19.57 13.15
CA ASP A 260 -6.19 -20.32 12.97
C ASP A 260 -5.61 -20.09 11.58
N TRP A 261 -4.40 -20.60 11.36
CA TRP A 261 -3.73 -20.53 10.07
C TRP A 261 -4.60 -21.10 8.96
N GLU A 262 -4.82 -20.31 7.91
CA GLU A 262 -5.49 -20.73 6.68
C GLU A 262 -4.84 -20.11 5.46
N THR A 263 -4.95 -20.77 4.30
CA THR A 263 -4.42 -20.25 3.03
C THR A 263 -5.51 -19.55 2.25
N LEU A 264 -5.41 -18.24 2.12
CA LEU A 264 -6.31 -17.42 1.34
C LEU A 264 -5.86 -17.38 -0.12
N SER A 265 -6.81 -17.50 -1.06
CA SER A 265 -6.55 -17.40 -2.50
C SER A 265 -7.14 -16.11 -3.07
N PHE A 266 -6.30 -15.33 -3.73
CA PHE A 266 -6.62 -14.04 -4.36
C PHE A 266 -6.52 -14.23 -5.88
N ASN A 267 -7.67 -14.35 -6.54
CA ASN A 267 -7.77 -14.55 -7.98
C ASN A 267 -7.94 -13.20 -8.70
N PHE A 268 -6.91 -12.74 -9.40
CA PHE A 268 -6.88 -11.45 -10.10
C PHE A 268 -7.71 -11.44 -11.40
N THR A 269 -8.14 -12.60 -11.91
CA THR A 269 -9.18 -12.64 -12.96
C THR A 269 -10.51 -12.11 -12.43
N ASN A 270 -10.78 -12.33 -11.14
CA ASN A 270 -11.93 -11.79 -10.41
C ASN A 270 -11.55 -10.50 -9.68
N LYS A 271 -10.88 -9.57 -10.38
CA LYS A 271 -10.47 -8.29 -9.78
C LYS A 271 -11.65 -7.59 -9.10
N THR A 272 -11.37 -6.92 -7.99
CA THR A 272 -12.38 -6.13 -7.27
C THR A 272 -12.22 -4.64 -7.53
N PHE A 273 -10.98 -4.17 -7.75
CA PHE A 273 -10.67 -2.77 -8.07
C PHE A 273 -9.43 -2.67 -8.97
N GLY A 274 -9.22 -1.51 -9.61
CA GLY A 274 -8.09 -1.26 -10.49
C GLY A 274 -8.30 -1.75 -11.93
N ASN A 275 -7.21 -1.92 -12.66
CA ASN A 275 -7.21 -2.35 -14.05
C ASN A 275 -7.48 -3.86 -14.17
N ALA A 276 -7.84 -4.33 -15.37
CA ALA A 276 -7.71 -5.76 -15.65
C ALA A 276 -6.24 -6.16 -15.53
N LEU A 277 -5.97 -7.37 -15.03
CA LEU A 277 -4.60 -7.88 -14.99
C LEU A 277 -4.09 -8.03 -16.43
N ASP A 278 -3.17 -7.16 -16.80
CA ASP A 278 -2.47 -7.20 -18.07
C ASP A 278 -1.13 -7.95 -17.91
N THR A 279 -1.00 -9.12 -18.53
CA THR A 279 0.22 -9.95 -18.45
C THR A 279 1.43 -9.33 -19.16
N SER A 280 1.26 -8.23 -19.90
CA SER A 280 2.38 -7.45 -20.45
C SER A 280 2.91 -6.38 -19.48
N THR A 281 2.20 -6.12 -18.38
CA THR A 281 2.61 -5.20 -17.33
C THR A 281 3.56 -5.88 -16.34
N THR A 282 4.58 -5.14 -15.90
CA THR A 282 5.48 -5.58 -14.82
C THR A 282 4.84 -5.31 -13.47
N TYR A 283 4.44 -6.36 -12.75
CA TYR A 283 4.01 -6.25 -11.36
C TYR A 283 5.15 -6.63 -10.43
N ASN A 284 5.64 -5.67 -9.65
CA ASN A 284 6.80 -5.81 -8.76
C ASN A 284 6.61 -5.12 -7.39
N LEU A 285 5.37 -4.77 -7.08
CA LEU A 285 4.88 -4.44 -5.75
C LEU A 285 3.71 -5.36 -5.42
N LEU A 286 3.77 -5.99 -4.26
CA LEU A 286 2.70 -6.78 -3.69
C LEU A 286 2.38 -6.24 -2.30
N SER A 287 1.15 -5.79 -2.08
CA SER A 287 0.72 -5.20 -0.81
C SER A 287 -0.51 -5.90 -0.28
N ILE A 288 -0.57 -6.12 1.04
CA ILE A 288 -1.70 -6.72 1.74
C ILE A 288 -2.32 -5.71 2.71
N PHE A 289 -3.65 -5.68 2.74
CA PHE A 289 -4.44 -4.77 3.54
C PHE A 289 -5.50 -5.56 4.32
N PRO A 290 -5.20 -5.93 5.58
CA PRO A 290 -6.17 -6.59 6.44
C PRO A 290 -7.29 -5.63 6.83
N ASN A 291 -8.51 -6.17 6.88
CA ASN A 291 -9.73 -5.44 7.20
C ASN A 291 -9.88 -4.15 6.39
N PHE A 292 -9.69 -4.25 5.08
CA PHE A 292 -9.82 -3.13 4.15
C PHE A 292 -10.65 -3.53 2.95
N ASP A 293 -11.64 -2.69 2.62
CA ASP A 293 -12.41 -2.79 1.39
C ASP A 293 -12.15 -1.56 0.51
N LYS A 294 -11.37 -1.72 -0.58
CA LYS A 294 -11.04 -0.62 -1.48
C LYS A 294 -12.27 -0.03 -2.17
N ALA A 295 -13.26 -0.85 -2.49
CA ALA A 295 -14.48 -0.38 -3.15
C ALA A 295 -15.29 0.57 -2.27
N ASN A 296 -15.08 0.53 -0.96
CA ASN A 296 -15.78 1.33 0.03
C ASN A 296 -14.80 2.02 0.98
N GLU A 297 -13.71 2.57 0.47
CA GLU A 297 -12.62 3.15 1.29
C GLU A 297 -13.12 4.20 2.30
N SER A 298 -14.13 4.99 1.94
CA SER A 298 -14.75 6.00 2.82
C SER A 298 -15.58 5.40 3.96
N SER A 299 -16.05 4.16 3.82
CA SER A 299 -16.79 3.40 4.85
C SER A 299 -16.07 2.12 5.26
N ALA A 300 -14.77 1.99 4.94
CA ALA A 300 -13.99 0.81 5.27
C ALA A 300 -13.98 0.64 6.80
N ALA A 301 -14.24 -0.58 7.27
CA ALA A 301 -14.28 -0.86 8.70
C ALA A 301 -12.94 -0.48 9.34
N ARG A 302 -12.99 0.47 10.26
CA ARG A 302 -11.87 0.69 11.18
C ARG A 302 -11.74 -0.52 12.10
N GLU A 303 -10.51 -0.76 12.53
CA GLU A 303 -10.28 -1.62 13.68
C GLU A 303 -11.01 -1.03 14.89
N THR A 304 -11.83 -1.84 15.55
CA THR A 304 -12.51 -1.46 16.80
C THR A 304 -11.65 -1.74 18.03
N THR A 305 -10.60 -2.54 17.85
CA THR A 305 -9.56 -2.90 18.82
C THR A 305 -8.27 -3.11 18.05
N ASP A 306 -7.12 -2.92 18.68
CA ASP A 306 -5.84 -3.19 18.02
C ASP A 306 -5.80 -4.67 17.59
N SER A 307 -5.55 -4.88 16.30
CA SER A 307 -5.62 -6.21 15.67
C SER A 307 -4.24 -6.67 15.21
N VAL A 308 -3.94 -7.94 15.46
CA VAL A 308 -2.70 -8.60 15.04
C VAL A 308 -3.03 -9.67 14.01
N TYR A 309 -2.29 -9.65 12.92
CA TYR A 309 -2.37 -10.59 11.82
C TYR A 309 -1.00 -11.24 11.63
N TYR A 310 -0.99 -12.49 11.18
CA TYR A 310 0.23 -13.16 10.77
C TYR A 310 0.17 -13.56 9.30
N PHE A 311 1.30 -13.43 8.61
CA PHE A 311 1.43 -13.78 7.20
C PHE A 311 2.62 -14.68 6.96
N ASP A 312 2.45 -15.60 6.02
CA ASP A 312 3.51 -16.49 5.55
C ASP A 312 3.16 -17.05 4.16
N ASP A 313 4.08 -17.77 3.54
CA ASP A 313 3.85 -18.64 2.38
C ASP A 313 3.09 -17.95 1.22
N VAL A 314 3.61 -16.81 0.76
CA VAL A 314 3.06 -16.09 -0.39
C VAL A 314 3.48 -16.79 -1.68
N LYS A 315 2.52 -17.29 -2.46
CA LYS A 315 2.80 -18.11 -3.65
C LYS A 315 1.98 -17.70 -4.85
N LEU A 316 2.57 -17.70 -6.04
CA LEU A 316 1.83 -17.71 -7.31
C LEU A 316 1.36 -19.13 -7.59
N VAL A 317 0.05 -19.36 -7.44
CA VAL A 317 -0.58 -20.68 -7.48
C VAL A 317 -0.44 -21.32 -8.86
N GLY A 318 -0.05 -22.60 -8.89
CA GLY A 318 0.05 -23.40 -10.11
C GLY A 318 1.30 -23.13 -10.97
N SER A 319 2.14 -22.17 -10.57
CA SER A 319 3.41 -21.90 -11.26
C SER A 319 4.48 -22.90 -10.83
N THR A 320 5.22 -23.44 -11.80
CA THR A 320 6.43 -24.23 -11.59
C THR A 320 7.70 -23.47 -11.95
N ALA A 321 7.58 -22.16 -12.23
CA ALA A 321 8.72 -21.31 -12.53
C ALA A 321 9.57 -21.07 -11.28
N THR A 322 10.78 -20.54 -11.48
CA THR A 322 11.61 -19.97 -10.42
C THR A 322 11.38 -18.46 -10.36
N LEU A 323 11.45 -17.88 -9.15
CA LEU A 323 11.34 -16.42 -9.01
C LEU A 323 12.54 -15.78 -9.73
N GLY A 324 12.27 -14.71 -10.48
CA GLY A 324 13.32 -13.95 -11.16
C GLY A 324 14.26 -13.24 -10.17
N THR A 325 15.24 -12.52 -10.71
CA THR A 325 16.09 -11.65 -9.90
C THR A 325 15.45 -10.28 -9.68
N CYS A 326 15.85 -9.59 -8.62
CA CYS A 326 15.55 -8.18 -8.44
C CYS A 326 16.26 -7.38 -9.54
N PRO A 327 15.53 -6.75 -10.47
CA PRO A 327 16.20 -5.96 -11.49
C PRO A 327 16.80 -4.71 -10.83
N ALA A 328 17.88 -4.15 -11.38
CA ALA A 328 18.38 -2.86 -10.89
C ALA A 328 17.39 -1.75 -11.29
N ALA A 329 17.09 -0.80 -10.39
CA ALA A 329 16.29 0.39 -10.71
C ALA A 329 16.81 1.04 -12.02
N PRO A 330 15.96 1.46 -12.98
CA PRO A 330 16.42 2.30 -14.07
C PRO A 330 16.94 3.56 -13.41
N VAL A 331 18.23 3.80 -13.59
CA VAL A 331 18.86 5.05 -13.17
C VAL A 331 18.12 6.17 -13.91
N SER A 332 17.50 7.09 -13.17
CA SER A 332 17.07 8.33 -13.79
C SER A 332 18.32 8.97 -14.37
N THR A 333 18.34 9.24 -15.67
CA THR A 333 19.56 9.72 -16.33
C THR A 333 19.78 11.22 -16.12
N SER A 334 18.78 11.93 -15.59
CA SER A 334 18.79 13.38 -15.34
C SER A 334 17.73 13.77 -14.28
N PRO A 335 17.95 14.83 -13.48
CA PRO A 335 16.91 15.38 -12.61
C PRO A 335 15.82 16.12 -13.40
N THR A 336 14.62 16.19 -12.84
CA THR A 336 13.48 16.92 -13.43
C THR A 336 13.27 18.32 -12.82
N ASN A 337 13.98 18.63 -11.73
CA ASN A 337 13.98 19.93 -11.06
C ASN A 337 15.43 20.39 -10.79
N ALA A 338 15.59 21.67 -10.49
CA ALA A 338 16.84 22.27 -10.04
C ALA A 338 16.91 22.27 -8.49
N PRO A 339 18.11 22.44 -7.89
CA PRO A 339 18.20 22.67 -6.45
C PRO A 339 17.58 24.03 -6.08
N ALA A 340 17.35 24.25 -4.79
CA ALA A 340 16.82 25.52 -4.33
C ALA A 340 17.84 26.64 -4.58
N ALA A 341 17.38 27.77 -5.12
CA ALA A 341 18.24 28.92 -5.36
C ALA A 341 18.91 29.39 -4.04
N PRO A 342 20.23 29.63 -4.03
CA PRO A 342 20.93 30.12 -2.86
C PRO A 342 20.35 31.44 -2.33
N THR A 343 20.28 31.58 -1.00
CA THR A 343 19.72 32.77 -0.33
C THR A 343 20.76 33.60 0.43
N GLU A 344 22.03 33.21 0.37
CA GLU A 344 23.10 33.92 1.08
C GLU A 344 23.33 35.31 0.47
N ASN A 345 23.71 36.27 1.33
CA ASN A 345 24.06 37.60 0.82
C ASN A 345 25.29 37.48 -0.08
N ALA A 346 25.18 37.94 -1.34
CA ALA A 346 26.27 37.87 -2.32
C ALA A 346 27.59 38.48 -1.82
N ALA A 347 27.56 39.48 -0.92
CA ALA A 347 28.77 40.06 -0.32
C ALA A 347 29.53 39.07 0.60
N ASN A 348 28.86 38.04 1.09
CA ASN A 348 29.42 36.99 1.93
C ASN A 348 29.82 35.76 1.13
N VAL A 349 29.61 35.73 -0.18
CA VAL A 349 29.82 34.55 -1.01
C VAL A 349 31.05 34.70 -1.88
N ILE A 350 31.83 33.61 -2.03
CA ILE A 350 32.81 33.47 -3.10
C ILE A 350 32.33 32.34 -4.00
N SER A 351 31.80 32.70 -5.18
CA SER A 351 31.16 31.76 -6.11
C SER A 351 32.19 31.06 -7.00
N ILE A 352 32.07 29.74 -7.15
CA ILE A 352 32.83 28.93 -8.10
C ILE A 352 31.92 28.58 -9.30
N TYR A 353 30.70 28.12 -9.03
CA TYR A 353 29.71 27.79 -10.04
C TYR A 353 28.30 27.97 -9.47
N SER A 354 27.50 28.88 -10.03
CA SER A 354 26.10 29.12 -9.68
C SER A 354 25.50 30.16 -10.63
N ASP A 355 24.22 30.03 -10.95
CA ASP A 355 23.46 31.08 -11.66
C ASP A 355 23.15 32.29 -10.77
N ALA A 356 23.09 32.10 -9.45
CA ALA A 356 22.65 33.11 -8.50
C ALA A 356 23.73 34.13 -8.14
N TYR A 357 25.01 33.78 -8.31
CA TYR A 357 26.15 34.60 -7.90
C TYR A 357 27.15 34.77 -9.05
N THR A 358 27.75 35.97 -9.14
CA THR A 358 28.84 36.21 -10.09
C THR A 358 30.03 35.30 -9.79
N ALA A 359 30.41 34.46 -10.76
CA ALA A 359 31.53 33.54 -10.65
C ALA A 359 32.87 34.27 -10.42
N THR A 360 33.74 33.67 -9.61
CA THR A 360 35.09 34.17 -9.38
C THR A 360 35.89 34.14 -10.69
N PRO A 361 36.58 35.24 -11.08
CA PRO A 361 37.37 35.25 -12.30
C PRO A 361 38.49 34.19 -12.29
N GLY A 362 38.69 33.52 -13.42
CA GLY A 362 39.79 32.56 -13.61
C GLY A 362 39.48 31.13 -13.13
N VAL A 363 38.23 30.83 -12.78
CA VAL A 363 37.78 29.45 -12.53
C VAL A 363 37.65 28.71 -13.87
N GLU A 364 38.41 27.62 -14.00
CA GLU A 364 38.32 26.64 -15.08
C GLU A 364 37.66 25.36 -14.53
N LEU A 365 36.43 25.09 -14.98
CA LEU A 365 35.61 23.98 -14.47
C LEU A 365 36.07 22.61 -15.00
N ASN A 366 36.84 22.59 -16.10
CA ASN A 366 37.39 21.39 -16.70
C ASN A 366 38.84 21.57 -17.19
N PRO A 367 39.82 21.65 -16.27
CA PRO A 367 41.24 21.87 -16.57
C PRO A 367 41.94 20.67 -17.23
N ASN A 368 41.22 19.56 -17.46
CA ASN A 368 41.72 18.32 -18.05
C ASN A 368 43.00 17.78 -17.38
N TRP A 369 42.89 17.31 -16.14
CA TRP A 369 43.96 16.64 -15.39
C TRP A 369 44.16 15.16 -15.81
N GLY A 370 43.57 14.73 -16.93
CA GLY A 370 43.55 13.33 -17.36
C GLY A 370 42.37 12.53 -16.81
N GLN A 371 41.28 13.20 -16.41
CA GLN A 371 40.04 12.55 -16.03
C GLN A 371 39.35 11.87 -17.22
N ASN A 372 38.58 10.80 -16.93
CA ASN A 372 37.67 10.19 -17.90
C ASN A 372 36.28 10.85 -17.87
N THR A 373 36.01 11.66 -16.84
CA THR A 373 34.77 12.41 -16.68
C THR A 373 34.53 13.31 -17.89
N VAL A 374 33.33 13.21 -18.44
CA VAL A 374 32.82 14.12 -19.45
C VAL A 374 31.99 15.19 -18.74
N GLN A 375 32.54 16.39 -18.65
CA GLN A 375 31.84 17.55 -18.09
C GLN A 375 31.08 18.30 -19.18
N SER A 376 29.82 18.63 -18.92
CA SER A 376 28.98 19.51 -19.73
C SER A 376 28.10 20.39 -18.85
N VAL A 377 27.39 21.34 -19.45
CA VAL A 377 26.33 22.11 -18.79
C VAL A 377 24.99 21.73 -19.42
N GLU A 378 23.98 21.51 -18.59
CA GLU A 378 22.59 21.28 -19.02
C GLU A 378 21.67 22.30 -18.35
N THR A 379 20.59 22.69 -19.02
CA THR A 379 19.55 23.54 -18.42
C THR A 379 18.41 22.65 -17.91
N ILE A 380 18.14 22.70 -16.60
CA ILE A 380 17.09 21.92 -15.92
C ILE A 380 16.21 22.89 -15.15
N ALA A 381 14.91 22.90 -15.45
CA ALA A 381 13.94 23.82 -14.83
C ALA A 381 14.43 25.29 -14.82
N ASP A 382 14.94 25.76 -15.96
CA ASP A 382 15.49 27.11 -16.18
C ASP A 382 16.76 27.47 -15.38
N ASN A 383 17.46 26.49 -14.82
CA ASN A 383 18.73 26.65 -14.12
C ASN A 383 19.84 25.84 -14.83
N GLU A 384 21.02 26.42 -14.97
CA GLU A 384 22.19 25.75 -15.56
C GLU A 384 22.88 24.91 -14.50
N VAL A 385 23.00 23.61 -14.78
CA VAL A 385 23.67 22.65 -13.90
C VAL A 385 24.87 22.03 -14.60
N MET A 386 25.94 21.79 -13.84
CA MET A 386 27.11 21.08 -14.33
C MET A 386 26.83 19.58 -14.30
N LYS A 387 26.86 18.92 -15.45
CA LYS A 387 26.77 17.46 -15.55
C LYS A 387 28.15 16.85 -15.66
N LEU A 388 28.39 15.83 -14.83
CA LEU A 388 29.57 14.99 -14.84
C LEU A 388 29.14 13.57 -15.24
N ALA A 389 29.35 13.21 -16.50
CA ALA A 389 29.09 11.87 -17.02
C ALA A 389 30.37 11.02 -17.04
N THR A 390 30.22 9.69 -17.04
CA THR A 390 31.35 8.75 -16.88
C THR A 390 32.30 9.16 -15.75
N PHE A 391 31.70 9.65 -14.65
CA PHE A 391 32.38 10.43 -13.64
C PHE A 391 33.32 9.53 -12.82
N ASN A 392 34.63 9.75 -12.99
CA ASN A 392 35.65 9.14 -12.14
C ASN A 392 36.20 10.18 -11.16
N TYR A 393 36.69 11.30 -11.68
CA TYR A 393 37.00 12.50 -10.92
C TYR A 393 36.92 13.74 -11.80
N GLN A 394 36.70 14.90 -11.21
CA GLN A 394 36.64 16.19 -11.91
C GLN A 394 37.49 17.20 -11.15
N GLY A 395 38.45 17.82 -11.84
CA GLY A 395 39.19 18.96 -11.31
C GLY A 395 38.44 20.26 -11.60
N ILE A 396 38.54 21.21 -10.68
CA ILE A 396 38.15 22.61 -10.90
C ILE A 396 39.36 23.45 -10.50
N ASP A 397 39.90 24.21 -11.45
CA ASP A 397 41.14 24.96 -11.29
C ASP A 397 40.91 26.46 -11.18
N PHE A 398 41.54 27.08 -10.18
CA PHE A 398 41.63 28.51 -10.03
C PHE A 398 43.01 28.89 -9.47
N ASP A 399 44.06 28.16 -9.86
CA ASP A 399 45.43 28.43 -9.37
C ASP A 399 45.98 29.75 -9.91
N SER A 400 45.47 30.19 -11.07
CA SER A 400 45.77 31.49 -11.67
C SER A 400 45.23 32.69 -10.86
N ASN A 401 44.21 32.45 -10.01
CA ASN A 401 43.59 33.45 -9.14
C ASN A 401 43.15 32.79 -7.83
N ARG A 402 44.14 32.42 -7.00
CA ARG A 402 43.90 31.70 -5.73
C ARG A 402 42.96 32.48 -4.81
N ILE A 403 42.10 31.74 -4.13
CA ILE A 403 40.99 32.27 -3.35
C ILE A 403 41.34 32.28 -1.87
N ASP A 404 41.14 33.43 -1.22
CA ASP A 404 41.19 33.57 0.24
C ASP A 404 39.83 33.21 0.85
N VAL A 405 39.77 32.05 1.52
CA VAL A 405 38.59 31.58 2.26
C VAL A 405 38.80 31.65 3.77
N SER A 406 39.82 32.35 4.25
CA SER A 406 40.14 32.43 5.69
C SER A 406 39.04 33.09 6.53
N GLY A 407 38.24 33.96 5.90
CA GLY A 407 37.05 34.58 6.51
C GLY A 407 35.74 33.81 6.28
N LYS A 408 35.79 32.61 5.71
CA LYS A 408 34.61 31.76 5.41
C LYS A 408 34.51 30.61 6.40
N THR A 409 33.31 30.04 6.49
CA THR A 409 32.97 28.97 7.43
C THR A 409 32.74 27.64 6.72
N SER A 410 32.14 27.64 5.53
CA SER A 410 31.82 26.41 4.79
C SER A 410 31.99 26.55 3.28
N LEU A 411 32.13 25.40 2.62
CA LEU A 411 31.93 25.22 1.18
C LEU A 411 30.54 24.63 0.98
N HIS A 412 29.66 25.34 0.29
CA HIS A 412 28.35 24.85 -0.12
C HIS A 412 28.45 24.13 -1.48
N VAL A 413 27.65 23.08 -1.63
CA VAL A 413 27.47 22.38 -2.91
C VAL A 413 26.11 21.69 -2.96
N ASP A 414 25.44 21.77 -4.10
CA ASP A 414 24.25 20.98 -4.43
C ASP A 414 24.62 19.88 -5.42
N MET A 415 24.23 18.63 -5.12
CA MET A 415 24.50 17.48 -5.98
C MET A 415 23.27 16.59 -6.13
N TRP A 416 23.04 16.10 -7.35
CA TRP A 416 22.02 15.10 -7.65
C TRP A 416 22.64 13.93 -8.40
N SER A 417 22.22 12.71 -8.08
CA SER A 417 22.60 11.52 -8.84
C SER A 417 21.58 10.40 -8.66
N ALA A 418 21.47 9.53 -9.68
CA ALA A 418 20.71 8.29 -9.60
C ALA A 418 21.59 7.07 -9.25
N ASP A 419 22.90 7.15 -9.47
CA ASP A 419 23.81 6.00 -9.46
C ASP A 419 25.09 6.22 -8.61
N ALA A 420 25.42 7.45 -8.22
CA ALA A 420 26.44 7.73 -7.23
C ALA A 420 25.86 7.70 -5.81
N THR A 421 26.55 7.03 -4.87
CA THR A 421 26.17 6.99 -3.46
C THR A 421 26.95 8.00 -2.63
N THR A 422 28.21 8.26 -2.99
CA THR A 422 29.08 9.24 -2.34
C THR A 422 29.87 10.02 -3.37
N VAL A 423 30.05 11.32 -3.13
CA VAL A 423 31.03 12.14 -3.84
C VAL A 423 32.03 12.70 -2.83
N ASN A 424 33.30 12.38 -3.03
CA ASN A 424 34.37 12.94 -2.22
C ASN A 424 34.73 14.33 -2.76
N VAL A 425 34.46 15.36 -1.96
CA VAL A 425 34.75 16.76 -2.28
C VAL A 425 36.06 17.16 -1.63
N PHE A 426 37.10 17.32 -2.45
CA PHE A 426 38.42 17.74 -2.00
C PHE A 426 38.59 19.25 -2.05
N LEU A 427 39.11 19.80 -0.96
CA LEU A 427 39.69 21.15 -0.94
C LEU A 427 41.21 21.03 -1.15
N ILE A 428 41.78 21.84 -2.05
CA ILE A 428 43.20 21.79 -2.39
C ILE A 428 43.85 23.16 -2.15
N GLY A 429 44.77 23.21 -1.20
CA GLY A 429 45.53 24.41 -0.83
C GLY A 429 46.85 24.56 -1.59
N PRO A 430 47.71 25.54 -1.23
CA PRO A 430 49.00 25.76 -1.88
C PRO A 430 50.01 24.65 -1.57
N GLY A 431 50.88 24.30 -2.53
CA GLY A 431 51.89 23.24 -2.38
C GLY A 431 51.42 21.83 -2.75
N ALA A 432 52.37 20.94 -3.05
CA ALA A 432 52.08 19.56 -3.43
C ALA A 432 51.56 18.75 -2.23
N GLY A 433 50.54 17.91 -2.45
CA GLY A 433 49.94 17.06 -1.41
C GLY A 433 49.07 17.81 -0.37
N ASN A 434 48.87 19.11 -0.53
CA ASN A 434 48.00 19.91 0.35
C ASN A 434 46.53 19.77 -0.05
N GLU A 435 45.96 18.57 0.15
CA GLU A 435 44.56 18.26 -0.19
C GLU A 435 43.91 17.35 0.84
N GLN A 436 42.59 17.45 0.99
CA GLN A 436 41.81 16.55 1.82
C GLN A 436 40.39 16.40 1.28
N ALA A 437 39.89 15.17 1.27
CA ALA A 437 38.50 14.85 0.93
C ALA A 437 37.55 15.06 2.10
N TYR A 438 36.33 15.47 1.77
CA TYR A 438 35.16 15.29 2.63
C TYR A 438 34.13 14.44 1.87
N PRO A 439 33.68 13.29 2.42
CA PRO A 439 32.68 12.46 1.77
C PRO A 439 31.29 13.08 1.90
N VAL A 440 30.62 13.33 0.79
CA VAL A 440 29.20 13.74 0.76
C VAL A 440 28.37 12.56 0.31
N THR A 441 27.50 12.05 1.20
CA THR A 441 26.53 11.01 0.88
C THR A 441 25.35 11.60 0.10
N LEU A 442 25.02 11.00 -1.04
CA LEU A 442 23.94 11.46 -1.91
C LEU A 442 22.63 10.71 -1.65
N ASN A 443 21.51 11.40 -1.83
CA ASN A 443 20.19 10.80 -1.86
C ASN A 443 19.88 10.38 -3.30
N ALA A 444 19.61 9.09 -3.52
CA ALA A 444 19.30 8.59 -4.86
C ALA A 444 18.07 9.31 -5.45
N ASN A 445 18.23 9.84 -6.67
CA ASN A 445 17.21 10.58 -7.41
C ASN A 445 16.69 11.86 -6.71
N ALA A 446 17.47 12.45 -5.80
CA ALA A 446 17.13 13.71 -5.15
C ALA A 446 18.35 14.64 -5.03
N TRP A 447 18.11 15.95 -4.95
CA TRP A 447 19.16 16.92 -4.68
C TRP A 447 19.60 16.81 -3.22
N THR A 448 20.90 16.63 -3.01
CA THR A 448 21.57 16.76 -1.72
C THR A 448 22.25 18.12 -1.68
N SER A 449 21.77 18.97 -0.77
CA SER A 449 22.38 20.27 -0.46
C SER A 449 23.22 20.14 0.81
N VAL A 450 24.49 20.53 0.77
CA VAL A 450 25.40 20.38 1.91
C VAL A 450 26.30 21.59 2.10
N ASP A 451 26.42 22.01 3.36
CA ASP A 451 27.44 22.94 3.83
C ASP A 451 28.59 22.15 4.47
N ILE A 452 29.70 22.01 3.74
CA ILE A 452 30.89 21.32 4.23
C ILE A 452 31.70 22.27 5.12
N PRO A 453 31.87 22.00 6.42
CA PRO A 453 32.64 22.88 7.29
C PRO A 453 34.10 22.98 6.84
N LEU A 454 34.63 24.18 6.68
CA LEU A 454 36.04 24.36 6.31
C LEU A 454 37.01 23.83 7.37
N SER A 455 36.54 23.70 8.61
CA SER A 455 37.25 23.06 9.72
C SER A 455 37.45 21.55 9.52
N SER A 456 36.61 20.88 8.72
CA SER A 456 36.77 19.46 8.38
C SER A 456 37.98 19.21 7.46
N TYR A 457 38.44 20.24 6.74
CA TYR A 457 39.67 20.20 5.94
C TYR A 457 40.91 20.56 6.79
N SER A 458 41.15 19.81 7.87
CA SER A 458 42.23 20.05 8.83
C SER A 458 43.63 19.91 8.24
N ASN A 459 43.81 19.05 7.23
CA ASN A 459 45.09 18.83 6.56
C ASN A 459 45.37 19.91 5.50
N VAL A 460 44.36 20.69 5.12
CA VAL A 460 44.50 21.78 4.16
C VAL A 460 44.98 23.03 4.88
N THR A 461 46.27 23.32 4.73
CA THR A 461 46.91 24.53 5.24
C THR A 461 46.85 25.67 4.23
N GLY A 462 47.00 26.93 4.68
CA GLY A 462 47.00 28.08 3.77
C GLY A 462 45.64 28.39 3.15
N LYS A 463 44.58 28.42 3.97
CA LYS A 463 43.20 28.74 3.53
C LYS A 463 43.03 30.15 2.96
N ASN A 464 44.05 31.00 3.04
CA ASN A 464 44.10 32.29 2.36
C ASN A 464 44.52 32.21 0.87
N ALA A 465 44.80 31.01 0.36
CA ALA A 465 45.25 30.81 -1.01
C ALA A 465 44.85 29.42 -1.55
N ILE A 466 43.57 29.03 -1.38
CA ILE A 466 43.04 27.80 -1.98
C ILE A 466 43.15 27.91 -3.50
N ARG A 467 43.57 26.83 -4.16
CA ARG A 467 43.85 26.86 -5.60
C ARG A 467 42.89 26.04 -6.45
N GLN A 468 42.30 24.98 -5.90
CA GLN A 468 41.55 24.01 -6.69
C GLN A 468 40.49 23.31 -5.82
N LEU A 469 39.48 22.76 -6.49
CA LEU A 469 38.61 21.71 -5.96
C LEU A 469 38.79 20.43 -6.78
N LYS A 470 38.53 19.28 -6.17
CA LYS A 470 38.47 18.00 -6.88
C LYS A 470 37.27 17.19 -6.39
N LEU A 471 36.42 16.76 -7.30
CA LEU A 471 35.28 15.90 -7.00
C LEU A 471 35.64 14.49 -7.46
N VAL A 472 35.34 13.46 -6.66
CA VAL A 472 35.60 12.05 -7.00
C VAL A 472 34.36 11.23 -6.71
N SER A 473 33.89 10.48 -7.70
CA SER A 473 32.73 9.61 -7.52
C SER A 473 33.08 8.32 -6.79
N ASP A 474 32.19 7.88 -5.90
CA ASP A 474 32.19 6.56 -5.31
C ASP A 474 30.75 5.98 -5.30
N PRO A 475 30.44 4.93 -6.08
CA PRO A 475 31.33 4.22 -7.00
C PRO A 475 31.76 5.10 -8.21
N ALA A 476 32.80 4.69 -8.93
CA ALA A 476 33.23 5.38 -10.17
C ALA A 476 32.32 5.07 -11.36
N ASN A 477 32.45 5.86 -12.44
CA ASN A 477 31.70 5.75 -13.71
C ASN A 477 30.19 6.03 -13.57
N THR A 478 29.82 6.96 -12.70
CA THR A 478 28.44 7.38 -12.46
C THR A 478 28.08 8.63 -13.27
N THR A 479 26.85 9.13 -13.08
CA THR A 479 26.42 10.45 -13.54
C THR A 479 26.01 11.32 -12.35
N VAL A 480 26.65 12.47 -12.20
CA VAL A 480 26.34 13.44 -11.13
C VAL A 480 26.08 14.80 -11.73
N PHE A 481 25.03 15.47 -11.26
CA PHE A 481 24.71 16.85 -11.55
C PHE A 481 25.12 17.71 -10.35
N VAL A 482 25.81 18.81 -10.60
CA VAL A 482 26.37 19.69 -9.58
C VAL A 482 25.91 21.11 -9.87
N ASP A 483 25.46 21.82 -8.85
CA ASP A 483 25.16 23.25 -8.91
C ASP A 483 25.56 23.93 -7.60
N ASN A 484 25.54 25.26 -7.57
CA ASN A 484 25.70 26.08 -6.38
C ASN A 484 26.96 25.75 -5.57
N VAL A 485 28.12 25.77 -6.23
CA VAL A 485 29.43 25.59 -5.60
C VAL A 485 29.96 26.96 -5.16
N TYR A 486 29.98 27.22 -3.85
CA TYR A 486 30.47 28.50 -3.33
C TYR A 486 30.93 28.44 -1.86
N PHE A 487 31.84 29.33 -1.47
CA PHE A 487 32.26 29.49 -0.08
C PHE A 487 31.43 30.57 0.63
N LYS A 488 31.07 30.36 1.90
CA LYS A 488 30.31 31.32 2.73
C LYS A 488 30.83 31.44 4.17
#